data_AF-R1G0D4-F1
#
_entry.id   AF-R1G0D4-F1
#
_cell.length_a   1.000
_cell.length_b   1.000
_cell.length_c   1.000
_cell.angle_alpha   90.00
_cell.angle_beta   90.00
_cell.angle_gamma   90.00
#
_symmetry.space_group_name_H-M   'P 1'
#
loop_
_entity.id
_entity.type
_entity.pdbx_description
1 polymer ?
#
loop_
_entity_poly.entity_id
_entity_poly.type
_entity_poly.pdbx_seq_one_letter_code
_entity_poly.pdbx_strand_id
1 'polypeptide(L)'
;MRRVLAVLATAVATAAIFSPPAHALENGLARTPPMGWNTWNTFECNINETLVKQTTDLMVSSGMRDRGYTYVNLDDCWMTRSRDSAGNLVADSAKFPSGLRALGDYIHARGMKFGIYESAGSETCQHYPGSLGHEQADANLFASWGVDYLKYDNCGSPAGETQQDYVRRYSAMRDALKATGRAIAYSICEWGNFSPSTWAPDVGNLWRTTGDITNNWGSIDSIYHQNVGLASAAKPGAWNDPDMLEVGDGMDFQEDRAHFTLWAAMAAPLIAGADLRSASVATFSTYLNGDVIAVDQDPLGKQATRISSSGGLDVLAKPLQNGDAAVVLFNENSTTKTVSTTAAAAGLPAASSYRLTNLWSKELTTSTGTISAAVPSHSTVVYRVKANSSGTSIGTAHPIQGAASSRCIDINGTAPTPGPQVDIWDCDGGANQSWTFTSAGELRANGLCLDASGGTSASGTKLIAWTCHGGANQKFKLEADGSISQAGLCVDVTGGDKPAGNVNGVQLELWTCNDDANQNWQLR
;
A
#
# COMPACT_ATOMS: atom_id res chain seq x y z
N MET A 1 26.36 2.67 86.56
CA MET A 1 24.93 2.36 86.38
C MET A 1 24.31 3.33 85.37
N ARG A 2 24.19 2.94 84.10
CA ARG A 2 23.34 3.60 83.09
C ARG A 2 22.66 2.48 82.30
N ARG A 3 21.32 2.45 82.33
CA ARG A 3 20.50 1.49 81.58
C ARG A 3 20.47 1.91 80.11
N VAL A 4 20.78 1.01 79.19
CA VAL A 4 20.62 1.20 77.75
C VAL A 4 19.40 0.40 77.31
N LEU A 5 18.38 1.07 76.80
CA LEU A 5 17.25 0.46 76.09
C LEU A 5 17.74 0.07 74.68
N ALA A 6 17.58 -1.20 74.30
CA ALA A 6 17.73 -1.65 72.93
C ALA A 6 16.34 -1.73 72.27
N VAL A 7 16.12 -0.92 71.24
CA VAL A 7 14.95 -0.96 70.37
C VAL A 7 15.24 -1.95 69.24
N LEU A 8 14.46 -3.02 69.12
CA LEU A 8 14.48 -3.88 67.93
C LEU A 8 13.69 -3.21 66.81
N ALA A 9 14.37 -2.87 65.71
CA ALA A 9 13.74 -2.47 64.46
C ALA A 9 13.53 -3.71 63.58
N THR A 10 12.28 -4.10 63.36
CA THR A 10 11.88 -5.12 62.39
C THR A 10 11.90 -4.51 60.98
N ALA A 11 12.86 -4.94 60.15
CA ALA A 11 12.88 -4.58 58.74
C ALA A 11 11.85 -5.42 57.97
N VAL A 12 10.81 -4.77 57.46
CA VAL A 12 9.86 -5.37 56.51
C VAL A 12 10.49 -5.27 55.12
N ALA A 13 10.89 -6.42 54.56
CA ALA A 13 11.35 -6.50 53.18
C ALA A 13 10.13 -6.50 52.25
N THR A 14 9.87 -5.38 51.57
CA THR A 14 8.92 -5.30 50.47
C THR A 14 9.50 -6.02 49.24
N ALA A 15 9.00 -7.21 48.95
CA ALA A 15 9.26 -7.87 47.67
C ALA A 15 8.58 -7.09 46.56
N ALA A 16 9.36 -6.38 45.73
CA ALA A 16 8.87 -5.80 44.50
C ALA A 16 8.49 -6.93 43.53
N ILE A 17 7.19 -7.10 43.30
CA ILE A 17 6.67 -7.99 42.27
C ILE A 17 6.95 -7.30 40.93
N PHE A 18 8.02 -7.73 40.26
CA PHE A 18 8.23 -7.38 38.85
C PHE A 18 7.25 -8.20 38.02
N SER A 19 6.20 -7.57 37.51
CA SER A 19 5.40 -8.17 36.43
C SER A 19 6.33 -8.39 35.23
N PRO A 20 6.39 -9.62 34.66
CA PRO A 20 7.13 -9.81 33.42
C PRO A 20 6.55 -8.89 32.34
N PRO A 21 7.38 -8.32 31.45
CA PRO A 21 6.87 -7.56 30.32
C PRO A 21 5.89 -8.44 29.55
N ALA A 22 4.74 -7.88 29.19
CA ALA A 22 3.77 -8.57 28.34
C ALA A 22 4.48 -9.03 27.05
N HIS A 23 4.44 -10.33 26.80
CA HIS A 23 5.04 -10.91 25.61
C HIS A 23 4.02 -10.82 24.49
N ALA A 24 4.37 -10.07 23.45
CA ALA A 24 3.61 -10.05 22.20
C ALA A 24 3.42 -11.45 21.63
N LEU A 25 2.37 -11.62 20.84
CA LEU A 25 2.05 -12.84 20.12
C LEU A 25 3.20 -13.18 19.16
N GLU A 26 4.06 -14.09 19.58
CA GLU A 26 5.13 -14.62 18.74
C GLU A 26 4.70 -15.96 18.14
N ASN A 27 3.79 -15.92 17.17
CA ASN A 27 3.30 -17.11 16.44
C ASN A 27 4.05 -17.38 15.12
N GLY A 28 5.04 -16.55 14.77
CA GLY A 28 5.82 -16.69 13.55
C GLY A 28 5.17 -16.13 12.28
N LEU A 29 3.94 -15.60 12.38
CA LEU A 29 3.17 -15.10 11.24
C LEU A 29 3.28 -13.58 11.10
N ALA A 30 2.81 -13.07 9.95
CA ALA A 30 2.78 -11.64 9.61
C ALA A 30 4.09 -10.91 9.92
N ARG A 31 5.25 -11.51 9.58
CA ARG A 31 6.56 -10.88 9.82
C ARG A 31 6.76 -9.58 9.06
N THR A 32 6.00 -9.40 7.99
CA THR A 32 5.66 -8.13 7.35
C THR A 32 4.13 -7.98 7.33
N PRO A 33 3.58 -6.77 7.11
CA PRO A 33 2.14 -6.56 7.02
C PRO A 33 1.52 -7.47 5.95
N PRO A 34 0.35 -8.10 6.20
CA PRO A 34 -0.32 -8.92 5.19
C PRO A 34 -0.63 -8.14 3.90
N MET A 35 -0.44 -8.76 2.74
CA MET A 35 -0.83 -8.22 1.43
C MET A 35 -1.78 -9.17 0.73
N GLY A 36 -2.82 -8.66 0.08
CA GLY A 36 -3.86 -9.50 -0.49
C GLY A 36 -5.03 -8.73 -1.09
N TRP A 37 -6.19 -9.38 -1.13
CA TRP A 37 -7.46 -8.83 -1.57
C TRP A 37 -8.59 -9.32 -0.66
N ASN A 38 -9.58 -8.46 -0.43
CA ASN A 38 -10.77 -8.77 0.36
C ASN A 38 -12.02 -8.38 -0.44
N THR A 39 -13.08 -9.17 -0.30
CA THR A 39 -14.36 -8.97 -1.00
C THR A 39 -15.19 -7.77 -0.52
N TRP A 40 -14.94 -7.19 0.65
CA TRP A 40 -15.92 -6.31 1.31
C TRP A 40 -16.19 -4.99 0.58
N ASN A 41 -15.18 -4.17 0.33
CA ASN A 41 -15.36 -2.78 -0.12
C ASN A 41 -16.24 -2.66 -1.37
N THR A 42 -16.00 -3.50 -2.39
CA THR A 42 -16.76 -3.43 -3.64
C THR A 42 -17.99 -4.35 -3.67
N PHE A 43 -17.99 -5.47 -2.96
CA PHE A 43 -19.02 -6.51 -3.15
C PHE A 43 -20.00 -6.69 -1.99
N GLU A 44 -19.64 -6.24 -0.78
CA GLU A 44 -20.42 -6.50 0.44
C GLU A 44 -20.85 -7.98 0.52
N CYS A 45 -22.15 -8.27 0.63
CA CYS A 45 -22.69 -9.63 0.63
C CYS A 45 -22.78 -10.31 -0.76
N ASN A 46 -22.55 -9.59 -1.86
CA ASN A 46 -22.71 -10.08 -3.23
C ASN A 46 -21.47 -10.86 -3.71
N ILE A 47 -21.11 -11.90 -2.96
CA ILE A 47 -19.94 -12.73 -3.17
C ILE A 47 -20.34 -14.16 -3.57
N ASN A 48 -19.52 -14.81 -4.39
CA ASN A 48 -19.68 -16.22 -4.74
C ASN A 48 -18.34 -16.85 -5.17
N GLU A 49 -18.34 -18.17 -5.31
CA GLU A 49 -17.16 -18.96 -5.69
C GLU A 49 -16.56 -18.53 -7.03
N THR A 50 -17.39 -18.20 -8.02
CA THR A 50 -16.92 -17.78 -9.35
C THR A 50 -16.15 -16.47 -9.28
N LEU A 51 -16.69 -15.47 -8.57
CA LEU A 51 -16.03 -14.18 -8.34
C LEU A 51 -14.64 -14.40 -7.73
N VAL A 52 -14.58 -15.17 -6.64
CA VAL A 52 -13.34 -15.37 -5.87
C VAL A 52 -12.30 -16.09 -6.71
N LYS A 53 -12.70 -17.11 -7.48
CA LYS A 53 -11.82 -17.83 -8.40
C LYS A 53 -11.27 -16.93 -9.50
N GLN A 54 -12.13 -16.14 -10.14
CA GLN A 54 -11.72 -15.18 -11.18
C GLN A 54 -10.74 -14.14 -10.64
N THR A 55 -11.00 -13.57 -9.47
CA THR A 55 -10.10 -12.61 -8.85
C THR A 55 -8.77 -13.25 -8.45
N THR A 56 -8.78 -14.48 -7.92
CA THR A 56 -7.57 -15.24 -7.61
C THR A 56 -6.73 -15.48 -8.87
N ASP A 57 -7.34 -15.94 -9.96
CA ASP A 57 -6.65 -16.11 -11.26
C ASP A 57 -6.05 -14.79 -11.74
N LEU A 58 -6.78 -13.69 -11.59
CA LEU A 58 -6.32 -12.37 -12.02
C LEU A 58 -5.16 -11.83 -11.19
N MET A 59 -5.16 -12.00 -9.87
CA MET A 59 -4.03 -11.65 -9.01
C MET A 59 -2.76 -12.41 -9.40
N VAL A 60 -2.90 -13.64 -9.89
CA VAL A 60 -1.78 -14.40 -10.45
C VAL A 60 -1.34 -13.83 -11.80
N SER A 61 -2.27 -13.68 -12.75
CA SER A 61 -1.92 -13.28 -14.13
C SER A 61 -1.47 -11.82 -14.25
N SER A 62 -1.89 -10.94 -13.35
CA SER A 62 -1.46 -9.54 -13.29
C SER A 62 -0.08 -9.36 -12.65
N GLY A 63 0.45 -10.40 -12.00
CA GLY A 63 1.71 -10.34 -11.26
C GLY A 63 1.57 -9.83 -9.82
N MET A 64 0.35 -9.51 -9.33
CA MET A 64 0.14 -9.10 -7.94
C MET A 64 0.64 -10.18 -6.95
N ARG A 65 0.36 -11.47 -7.20
CA ARG A 65 0.89 -12.56 -6.38
C ARG A 65 2.41 -12.48 -6.25
N ASP A 66 3.08 -12.27 -7.38
CA ASP A 66 4.55 -12.25 -7.45
C ASP A 66 5.14 -10.98 -6.80
N ARG A 67 4.30 -9.96 -6.54
CA ARG A 67 4.63 -8.78 -5.72
C ARG A 67 4.28 -8.93 -4.24
N GLY A 68 3.75 -10.08 -3.82
CA GLY A 68 3.51 -10.41 -2.42
C GLY A 68 2.03 -10.44 -2.00
N TYR A 69 1.11 -10.00 -2.86
CA TYR A 69 -0.33 -10.07 -2.60
C TYR A 69 -0.79 -11.52 -2.62
N THR A 70 -0.84 -12.15 -1.45
CA THR A 70 -1.02 -13.61 -1.34
C THR A 70 -2.29 -14.00 -0.61
N TYR A 71 -2.90 -13.13 0.20
CA TYR A 71 -4.16 -13.43 0.86
C TYR A 71 -5.36 -13.15 -0.04
N VAL A 72 -6.30 -14.10 -0.12
CA VAL A 72 -7.62 -13.95 -0.75
C VAL A 72 -8.66 -14.15 0.34
N ASN A 73 -9.22 -13.06 0.83
CA ASN A 73 -10.07 -13.04 2.01
C ASN A 73 -11.55 -12.95 1.61
N LEU A 74 -12.34 -13.94 2.04
CA LEU A 74 -13.80 -13.82 2.05
C LEU A 74 -14.22 -13.02 3.27
N ASP A 75 -14.97 -11.95 3.05
CA ASP A 75 -15.61 -11.20 4.12
C ASP A 75 -16.99 -11.77 4.49
N ASP A 76 -17.81 -11.00 5.20
CA ASP A 76 -19.13 -11.44 5.71
C ASP A 76 -20.04 -12.04 4.61
N CYS A 77 -21.14 -12.68 5.04
CA CYS A 77 -22.19 -13.25 4.19
C CYS A 77 -21.78 -14.50 3.37
N TRP A 78 -20.70 -15.19 3.73
CA TRP A 78 -20.29 -16.44 3.06
C TRP A 78 -21.12 -17.68 3.48
N MET A 79 -21.82 -17.59 4.62
CA MET A 79 -22.55 -18.68 5.26
C MET A 79 -24.06 -18.53 5.20
N THR A 80 -24.78 -19.59 5.57
CA THR A 80 -26.23 -19.54 5.80
C THR A 80 -26.55 -18.85 7.14
N ARG A 81 -27.79 -18.38 7.33
CA ARG A 81 -28.23 -17.70 8.56
C ARG A 81 -28.43 -18.62 9.76
N SER A 82 -28.06 -19.90 9.67
CA SER A 82 -28.25 -20.86 10.76
C SER A 82 -27.10 -21.85 10.80
N ARG A 83 -26.70 -22.20 12.02
CA ARG A 83 -25.82 -23.35 12.24
C ARG A 83 -26.57 -24.65 11.93
N ASP A 84 -25.84 -25.72 11.63
CA ASP A 84 -26.44 -27.04 11.50
C ASP A 84 -26.91 -27.59 12.86
N SER A 85 -27.52 -28.79 12.86
CA SER A 85 -28.01 -29.43 14.09
C SER A 85 -26.92 -29.83 15.08
N ALA A 86 -25.65 -29.86 14.66
CA ALA A 86 -24.49 -30.09 15.50
C ALA A 86 -23.85 -28.78 16.00
N GLY A 87 -24.38 -27.62 15.59
CA GLY A 87 -23.89 -26.30 15.98
C GLY A 87 -22.75 -25.77 15.09
N ASN A 88 -22.46 -26.38 13.95
CA ASN A 88 -21.41 -25.92 13.04
C ASN A 88 -21.91 -24.81 12.12
N LEU A 89 -21.02 -23.88 11.75
CA LEU A 89 -21.26 -22.95 10.66
C LEU A 89 -21.44 -23.71 9.34
N VAL A 90 -22.34 -23.22 8.48
CA VAL A 90 -22.68 -23.86 7.21
C VAL A 90 -22.47 -22.87 6.08
N ALA A 91 -21.51 -23.13 5.19
CA ALA A 91 -21.30 -22.33 3.98
C ALA A 91 -22.56 -22.34 3.09
N ASP A 92 -22.89 -21.21 2.50
CA ASP A 92 -24.03 -21.12 1.58
C ASP A 92 -23.70 -21.86 0.27
N SER A 93 -24.34 -23.01 0.05
CA SER A 93 -24.11 -23.84 -1.14
C SER A 93 -24.57 -23.20 -2.46
N ALA A 94 -25.44 -22.18 -2.42
CA ALA A 94 -25.80 -21.43 -3.62
C ALA A 94 -24.67 -20.47 -4.03
N LYS A 95 -23.96 -19.89 -3.05
CA LYS A 95 -22.79 -19.04 -3.30
C LYS A 95 -21.52 -19.84 -3.55
N PHE A 96 -21.34 -20.95 -2.82
CA PHE A 96 -20.15 -21.81 -2.82
C PHE A 96 -20.53 -23.26 -3.08
N PRO A 97 -20.97 -23.62 -4.30
CA PRO A 97 -21.46 -24.96 -4.62
C PRO A 97 -20.42 -26.07 -4.42
N SER A 98 -19.13 -25.78 -4.50
CA SER A 98 -18.07 -26.77 -4.23
C SER A 98 -17.71 -26.87 -2.74
N GLY A 99 -18.21 -25.96 -1.90
CA GLY A 99 -17.82 -25.82 -0.49
C GLY A 99 -16.48 -25.10 -0.28
N LEU A 100 -16.26 -24.58 0.93
CA LEU A 100 -15.10 -23.75 1.23
C LEU A 100 -13.77 -24.49 1.25
N ARG A 101 -13.75 -25.80 1.57
CA ARG A 101 -12.52 -26.59 1.45
C ARG A 101 -12.02 -26.63 0.00
N ALA A 102 -12.91 -26.87 -0.95
CA ALA A 102 -12.54 -26.93 -2.36
C ALA A 102 -12.10 -25.54 -2.88
N LEU A 103 -12.69 -24.46 -2.38
CA LEU A 103 -12.24 -23.10 -2.68
C LEU A 103 -10.84 -22.83 -2.10
N GLY A 104 -10.60 -23.20 -0.84
CA GLY A 104 -9.27 -23.12 -0.22
C GLY A 104 -8.21 -23.89 -1.00
N ASP A 105 -8.48 -25.14 -1.35
CA ASP A 105 -7.59 -25.97 -2.17
C ASP A 105 -7.30 -25.32 -3.55
N TYR A 106 -8.30 -24.68 -4.17
CA TYR A 106 -8.14 -23.96 -5.44
C TYR A 106 -7.23 -22.72 -5.31
N ILE A 107 -7.37 -21.97 -4.22
CA ILE A 107 -6.54 -20.79 -3.91
C ILE A 107 -5.10 -21.25 -3.61
N HIS A 108 -4.91 -22.29 -2.81
CA HIS A 108 -3.60 -22.87 -2.50
C HIS A 108 -2.87 -23.39 -3.73
N ALA A 109 -3.59 -24.01 -4.68
CA ALA A 109 -3.01 -24.49 -5.94
C ALA A 109 -2.39 -23.36 -6.80
N ARG A 110 -2.69 -22.09 -6.49
CA ARG A 110 -2.12 -20.90 -7.14
C ARG A 110 -0.98 -20.25 -6.36
N GLY A 111 -0.56 -20.87 -5.25
CA GLY A 111 0.45 -20.33 -4.35
C GLY A 111 -0.07 -19.16 -3.49
N MET A 112 -1.39 -19.07 -3.32
CA MET A 112 -2.05 -18.04 -2.52
C MET A 112 -2.57 -18.63 -1.21
N LYS A 113 -3.06 -17.78 -0.32
CA LYS A 113 -3.54 -18.09 1.02
C LYS A 113 -5.02 -17.74 1.13
N PHE A 114 -5.81 -18.60 1.75
CA PHE A 114 -7.25 -18.43 1.87
C PHE A 114 -7.61 -17.78 3.21
N GLY A 115 -8.31 -16.65 3.18
CA GLY A 115 -8.83 -16.00 4.39
C GLY A 115 -10.34 -16.07 4.51
N ILE A 116 -10.82 -16.03 5.75
CA ILE A 116 -12.24 -16.02 6.09
C ILE A 116 -12.55 -14.91 7.11
N TYR A 117 -13.83 -14.59 7.23
CA TYR A 117 -14.36 -13.61 8.16
C TYR A 117 -15.27 -14.28 9.19
N GLU A 118 -15.21 -13.78 10.42
CA GLU A 118 -16.17 -14.08 11.47
C GLU A 118 -16.25 -12.94 12.49
N SER A 119 -17.19 -13.00 13.44
CA SER A 119 -17.34 -11.99 14.50
C SER A 119 -17.10 -12.56 15.91
N ALA A 120 -16.47 -11.76 16.76
CA ALA A 120 -16.30 -11.99 18.20
C ALA A 120 -17.58 -11.72 19.02
N GLY A 121 -18.75 -11.73 18.38
CA GLY A 121 -20.06 -11.57 18.98
C GLY A 121 -20.99 -12.75 18.68
N SER A 122 -22.26 -12.63 19.10
CA SER A 122 -23.28 -13.66 18.83
C SER A 122 -23.74 -13.67 17.37
N GLU A 123 -23.52 -12.57 16.64
CA GLU A 123 -23.87 -12.40 15.24
C GLU A 123 -22.75 -11.64 14.51
N THR A 124 -22.64 -11.86 13.20
CA THR A 124 -21.83 -11.00 12.32
C THR A 124 -22.51 -9.66 12.09
N CYS A 125 -21.81 -8.72 11.44
CA CYS A 125 -22.38 -7.41 11.11
C CYS A 125 -23.59 -7.50 10.18
N GLN A 126 -23.70 -8.56 9.37
CA GLN A 126 -24.86 -8.81 8.50
C GLN A 126 -25.88 -9.81 9.09
N HIS A 127 -25.83 -10.01 10.41
CA HIS A 127 -26.74 -10.87 11.19
C HIS A 127 -26.71 -12.34 10.76
N TYR A 128 -25.52 -12.87 10.45
CA TYR A 128 -25.24 -14.30 10.38
C TYR A 128 -24.74 -14.80 11.75
N PRO A 129 -24.72 -16.13 12.03
CA PRO A 129 -24.27 -16.63 13.32
C PRO A 129 -22.82 -16.24 13.64
N GLY A 130 -22.56 -15.56 14.75
CA GLY A 130 -21.20 -15.21 15.20
C GLY A 130 -20.51 -16.34 15.96
N SER A 131 -19.21 -16.19 16.27
CA SER A 131 -18.39 -17.22 16.94
C SER A 131 -18.33 -17.13 18.47
N LEU A 132 -18.97 -16.14 19.11
CA LEU A 132 -18.92 -16.02 20.57
C LEU A 132 -19.48 -17.29 21.25
N GLY A 133 -18.65 -17.96 22.05
CA GLY A 133 -18.98 -19.23 22.70
C GLY A 133 -18.82 -20.49 21.82
N HIS A 134 -18.44 -20.33 20.56
CA HIS A 134 -18.21 -21.39 19.58
C HIS A 134 -16.77 -21.40 19.04
N GLU A 135 -15.85 -20.65 19.65
CA GLU A 135 -14.54 -20.31 19.10
C GLU A 135 -13.73 -21.55 18.71
N GLN A 136 -13.68 -22.57 19.58
CA GLN A 136 -12.91 -23.79 19.30
C GLN A 136 -13.51 -24.62 18.15
N ALA A 137 -14.83 -24.71 18.07
CA ALA A 137 -15.50 -25.47 17.02
C ALA A 137 -15.31 -24.78 15.66
N ASP A 138 -15.51 -23.46 15.63
CA ASP A 138 -15.38 -22.67 14.41
C ASP A 138 -13.91 -22.61 13.95
N ALA A 139 -12.95 -22.43 14.86
CA ALA A 139 -11.52 -22.51 14.53
C ALA A 139 -11.13 -23.86 13.93
N ASN A 140 -11.63 -24.98 14.49
CA ASN A 140 -11.39 -26.31 13.92
C ASN A 140 -11.97 -26.44 12.51
N LEU A 141 -13.15 -25.86 12.27
CA LEU A 141 -13.79 -25.85 10.96
C LEU A 141 -12.96 -25.05 9.95
N PHE A 142 -12.51 -23.84 10.30
CA PHE A 142 -11.63 -23.02 9.46
C PHE A 142 -10.33 -23.75 9.12
N ALA A 143 -9.69 -24.38 10.10
CA ALA A 143 -8.50 -25.19 9.87
C ALA A 143 -8.77 -26.38 8.95
N SER A 144 -9.93 -27.02 9.07
CA SER A 144 -10.33 -28.14 8.21
C SER A 144 -10.54 -27.74 6.75
N TRP A 145 -10.94 -26.49 6.50
CA TRP A 145 -11.08 -25.89 5.17
C TRP A 145 -9.77 -25.36 4.60
N GLY A 146 -8.69 -25.34 5.39
CA GLY A 146 -7.41 -24.82 4.95
C GLY A 146 -7.29 -23.30 5.03
N VAL A 147 -8.08 -22.63 5.88
CA VAL A 147 -7.96 -21.19 6.10
C VAL A 147 -6.58 -20.83 6.66
N ASP A 148 -5.98 -19.75 6.17
CA ASP A 148 -4.67 -19.21 6.54
C ASP A 148 -4.76 -17.83 7.20
N TYR A 149 -5.94 -17.21 7.18
CA TYR A 149 -6.20 -15.87 7.70
C TYR A 149 -7.63 -15.76 8.25
N LEU A 150 -7.80 -15.18 9.43
CA LEU A 150 -9.11 -14.87 10.00
C LEU A 150 -9.21 -13.36 10.27
N LYS A 151 -10.16 -12.68 9.61
CA LYS A 151 -10.69 -11.38 10.06
C LYS A 151 -11.76 -11.64 11.12
N TYR A 152 -11.61 -11.02 12.29
CA TYR A 152 -12.46 -11.27 13.45
C TYR A 152 -13.07 -9.98 13.99
N ASP A 153 -14.31 -9.74 13.59
CA ASP A 153 -15.09 -8.54 13.83
C ASP A 153 -15.61 -8.45 15.28
N ASN A 154 -16.41 -7.44 15.57
CA ASN A 154 -16.93 -7.13 16.89
C ASN A 154 -18.45 -6.90 16.93
N CYS A 155 -19.15 -6.96 15.79
CA CYS A 155 -20.62 -6.91 15.78
C CYS A 155 -21.24 -8.01 16.64
N GLY A 156 -22.41 -7.75 17.24
CA GLY A 156 -23.05 -8.70 18.15
C GLY A 156 -22.30 -8.93 19.47
N SER A 157 -21.31 -8.09 19.82
CA SER A 157 -20.63 -8.13 21.12
C SER A 157 -21.62 -7.80 22.26
N PRO A 158 -21.43 -8.36 23.47
CA PRO A 158 -22.22 -8.00 24.64
C PRO A 158 -22.20 -6.49 24.93
N ALA A 159 -23.33 -5.96 25.43
CA ALA A 159 -23.41 -4.56 25.83
C ALA A 159 -22.69 -4.30 27.17
N GLY A 160 -22.11 -3.10 27.33
CA GLY A 160 -21.50 -2.67 28.59
C GLY A 160 -20.14 -3.32 28.91
N GLU A 161 -19.46 -3.86 27.89
CA GLU A 161 -18.14 -4.47 28.05
C GLU A 161 -17.05 -3.47 28.46
N THR A 162 -16.04 -4.00 29.15
CA THR A 162 -14.79 -3.32 29.44
C THR A 162 -13.69 -3.74 28.46
N GLN A 163 -12.55 -3.03 28.46
CA GLN A 163 -11.35 -3.45 27.73
C GLN A 163 -10.93 -4.90 28.06
N GLN A 164 -11.07 -5.32 29.33
CA GLN A 164 -10.71 -6.69 29.72
C GLN A 164 -11.63 -7.74 29.10
N ASP A 165 -12.89 -7.39 28.81
CA ASP A 165 -13.83 -8.29 28.16
C ASP A 165 -13.50 -8.44 26.66
N TYR A 166 -13.10 -7.36 25.98
CA TYR A 166 -12.55 -7.41 24.62
C TYR A 166 -11.34 -8.34 24.56
N VAL A 167 -10.34 -8.08 25.42
CA VAL A 167 -9.13 -8.90 25.48
C VAL A 167 -9.47 -10.38 25.69
N ARG A 168 -10.45 -10.67 26.56
CA ARG A 168 -10.91 -12.05 26.83
C ARG A 168 -11.54 -12.70 25.60
N ARG A 169 -12.47 -12.02 24.91
CA ARG A 169 -13.15 -12.55 23.72
C ARG A 169 -12.17 -12.81 22.57
N TYR A 170 -11.31 -11.85 22.27
CA TYR A 170 -10.30 -12.00 21.22
C TYR A 170 -9.23 -13.05 21.59
N SER A 171 -8.84 -13.14 22.87
CA SER A 171 -7.93 -14.20 23.33
C SER A 171 -8.53 -15.60 23.21
N ALA A 172 -9.84 -15.76 23.41
CA ALA A 172 -10.51 -17.05 23.26
C ALA A 172 -10.38 -17.59 21.83
N MET A 173 -10.60 -16.74 20.82
CA MET A 173 -10.42 -17.13 19.43
C MET A 173 -8.93 -17.32 19.07
N ARG A 174 -8.01 -16.46 19.55
CA ARG A 174 -6.55 -16.70 19.41
C ARG A 174 -6.15 -18.09 19.91
N ASP A 175 -6.59 -18.46 21.11
CA ASP A 175 -6.23 -19.73 21.73
C ASP A 175 -6.86 -20.91 20.99
N ALA A 176 -8.10 -20.75 20.51
CA ALA A 176 -8.78 -21.71 19.66
C ALA A 176 -8.04 -21.94 18.33
N LEU A 177 -7.64 -20.87 17.63
CA LEU A 177 -6.84 -20.94 16.40
C LEU A 177 -5.52 -21.66 16.64
N LYS A 178 -4.80 -21.31 17.71
CA LYS A 178 -3.55 -21.98 18.10
C LYS A 178 -3.75 -23.47 18.35
N ALA A 179 -4.85 -23.86 19.00
CA ALA A 179 -5.16 -25.25 19.32
C ALA A 179 -5.42 -26.13 18.08
N THR A 180 -5.79 -25.53 16.94
CA THR A 180 -5.94 -26.27 15.67
C THR A 180 -4.62 -26.84 15.13
N GLY A 181 -3.47 -26.25 15.53
CA GLY A 181 -2.16 -26.57 14.98
C GLY A 181 -1.90 -26.02 13.57
N ARG A 182 -2.87 -25.34 12.94
CA ARG A 182 -2.69 -24.66 11.65
C ARG A 182 -2.23 -23.22 11.88
N ALA A 183 -1.29 -22.76 11.06
CA ALA A 183 -0.89 -21.36 11.01
C ALA A 183 -2.00 -20.50 10.39
N ILE A 184 -2.71 -19.73 11.22
CA ILE A 184 -3.76 -18.80 10.79
C ILE A 184 -3.39 -17.40 11.28
N ALA A 185 -3.16 -16.47 10.35
CA ALA A 185 -2.93 -15.07 10.68
C ALA A 185 -4.21 -14.46 11.24
N TYR A 186 -4.09 -13.74 12.36
CA TYR A 186 -5.26 -13.30 13.12
C TYR A 186 -5.43 -11.79 13.08
N SER A 187 -6.45 -11.33 12.37
CA SER A 187 -6.80 -9.92 12.16
C SER A 187 -7.97 -9.51 13.03
N ILE A 188 -7.70 -8.67 14.01
CA ILE A 188 -8.71 -8.15 14.94
C ILE A 188 -9.41 -6.96 14.29
N CYS A 189 -10.74 -6.93 14.33
CA CYS A 189 -11.57 -5.89 13.73
C CYS A 189 -12.57 -5.34 14.76
N GLU A 190 -12.07 -4.49 15.65
CA GLU A 190 -12.75 -3.87 16.78
C GLU A 190 -12.88 -2.34 16.63
N TRP A 191 -12.44 -1.82 15.48
CA TRP A 191 -12.56 -0.42 15.04
C TRP A 191 -11.84 0.61 15.92
N GLY A 192 -10.71 0.22 16.54
CA GLY A 192 -9.97 1.10 17.45
C GLY A 192 -10.56 1.17 18.88
N ASN A 193 -11.64 0.45 19.17
CA ASN A 193 -12.27 0.47 20.49
C ASN A 193 -11.31 -0.04 21.58
N PHE A 194 -11.29 0.69 22.70
CA PHE A 194 -10.37 0.45 23.82
C PHE A 194 -8.88 0.42 23.44
N SER A 195 -8.48 1.22 22.46
CA SER A 195 -7.07 1.48 22.11
C SER A 195 -6.27 0.18 21.88
N PRO A 196 -6.56 -0.56 20.80
CA PRO A 196 -6.02 -1.90 20.58
C PRO A 196 -4.51 -1.99 20.48
N SER A 197 -3.84 -0.91 20.08
CA SER A 197 -2.39 -0.78 20.16
C SER A 197 -1.78 -1.07 21.54
N THR A 198 -2.57 -1.04 22.62
CA THR A 198 -2.14 -1.32 23.99
C THR A 198 -2.27 -2.79 24.41
N TRP A 199 -2.99 -3.64 23.67
CA TRP A 199 -3.29 -5.02 24.07
C TRP A 199 -3.32 -6.03 22.91
N ALA A 200 -3.74 -5.62 21.72
CA ALA A 200 -3.82 -6.48 20.54
C ALA A 200 -2.48 -7.09 20.10
N PRO A 201 -1.30 -6.46 20.31
CA PRO A 201 -0.01 -7.11 20.01
C PRO A 201 0.21 -8.45 20.74
N ASP A 202 -0.45 -8.69 21.87
CA ASP A 202 -0.37 -9.96 22.62
C ASP A 202 -1.44 -10.97 22.18
N VAL A 203 -2.37 -10.56 21.31
CA VAL A 203 -3.58 -11.31 20.97
C VAL A 203 -3.65 -11.67 19.49
N GLY A 204 -3.40 -10.73 18.59
CA GLY A 204 -3.49 -10.89 17.14
C GLY A 204 -2.25 -10.44 16.40
N ASN A 205 -2.24 -10.65 15.08
CA ASN A 205 -1.16 -10.26 14.21
C ASN A 205 -1.33 -8.83 13.64
N LEU A 206 -2.56 -8.36 13.60
CA LEU A 206 -2.95 -7.02 13.17
C LEU A 206 -4.29 -6.66 13.80
N TRP A 207 -4.56 -5.37 13.98
CA TRP A 207 -5.78 -4.86 14.61
C TRP A 207 -6.25 -3.56 13.98
N ARG A 208 -7.56 -3.46 13.75
CA ARG A 208 -8.18 -2.25 13.21
C ARG A 208 -8.01 -1.10 14.18
N THR A 209 -7.51 0.04 13.70
CA THR A 209 -7.27 1.23 14.51
C THR A 209 -8.35 2.31 14.37
N THR A 210 -9.24 2.14 13.40
CA THR A 210 -10.26 3.13 13.00
C THR A 210 -11.60 2.45 12.68
N GLY A 211 -12.66 3.26 12.53
CA GLY A 211 -13.86 2.86 11.80
C GLY A 211 -13.58 2.54 10.33
N ASP A 212 -14.61 2.13 9.60
CA ASP A 212 -14.46 1.65 8.22
C ASP A 212 -14.06 2.77 7.25
N ILE A 213 -13.17 2.42 6.33
CA ILE A 213 -12.80 3.27 5.20
C ILE A 213 -13.93 3.35 4.18
N THR A 214 -13.97 4.45 3.44
CA THR A 214 -14.85 4.64 2.29
C THR A 214 -14.07 5.31 1.15
N ASN A 215 -14.49 5.09 -0.08
CA ASN A 215 -13.84 5.52 -1.33
C ASN A 215 -13.89 7.04 -1.61
N ASN A 216 -13.54 7.86 -0.62
CA ASN A 216 -13.35 9.31 -0.79
C ASN A 216 -12.17 9.82 0.04
N TRP A 217 -11.50 10.85 -0.47
CA TRP A 217 -10.31 11.42 0.14
C TRP A 217 -10.46 11.80 1.62
N GLY A 218 -11.62 12.37 2.01
CA GLY A 218 -11.87 12.77 3.40
C GLY A 218 -11.86 11.58 4.38
N SER A 219 -12.29 10.40 3.93
CA SER A 219 -12.20 9.16 4.71
C SER A 219 -10.76 8.66 4.81
N ILE A 220 -10.02 8.65 3.70
CA ILE A 220 -8.59 8.26 3.67
C ILE A 220 -7.78 9.12 4.65
N ASP A 221 -7.94 10.44 4.55
CA ASP A 221 -7.22 11.42 5.37
C ASP A 221 -7.55 11.30 6.86
N SER A 222 -8.84 11.16 7.19
CA SER A 222 -9.29 10.95 8.57
C SER A 222 -8.73 9.66 9.20
N ILE A 223 -8.66 8.57 8.42
CA ILE A 223 -8.11 7.30 8.90
C ILE A 223 -6.58 7.39 9.05
N TYR A 224 -5.90 8.00 8.09
CA TYR A 224 -4.46 8.30 8.19
C TYR A 224 -4.14 9.02 9.51
N HIS A 225 -4.87 10.09 9.85
CA HIS A 225 -4.64 10.85 11.07
C HIS A 225 -4.83 10.05 12.36
N GLN A 226 -5.78 9.11 12.39
CA GLN A 226 -5.99 8.23 13.54
C GLN A 226 -4.86 7.20 13.67
N ASN A 227 -4.34 6.68 12.57
CA ASN A 227 -3.37 5.60 12.56
C ASN A 227 -1.90 6.06 12.67
N VAL A 228 -1.55 7.23 12.13
CA VAL A 228 -0.16 7.71 12.00
C VAL A 228 0.55 7.88 13.35
N GLY A 229 -0.21 8.14 14.42
CA GLY A 229 0.30 8.28 15.78
C GLY A 229 0.70 6.98 16.49
N LEU A 230 0.45 5.82 15.88
CA LEU A 230 0.56 4.50 16.52
C LEU A 230 1.87 3.77 16.20
N ALA A 231 2.87 4.46 15.64
CA ALA A 231 4.11 3.87 15.15
C ALA A 231 4.89 3.00 16.16
N SER A 232 4.74 3.27 17.47
CA SER A 232 5.39 2.50 18.54
C SER A 232 4.82 1.08 18.73
N ALA A 233 3.57 0.84 18.30
CA ALA A 233 2.90 -0.45 18.44
C ALA A 233 3.24 -1.42 17.28
N ALA A 234 3.56 -0.88 16.10
CA ALA A 234 3.91 -1.67 14.93
C ALA A 234 5.30 -2.33 15.05
N LYS A 235 5.37 -3.63 14.78
CA LYS A 235 6.59 -4.44 14.74
C LYS A 235 6.35 -5.75 13.97
N PRO A 236 7.39 -6.49 13.56
CA PRO A 236 7.22 -7.78 12.91
C PRO A 236 6.28 -8.73 13.67
N GLY A 237 5.14 -9.07 13.05
CA GLY A 237 4.10 -9.92 13.64
C GLY A 237 2.94 -9.19 14.31
N ALA A 238 2.98 -7.85 14.39
CA ALA A 238 2.00 -7.01 15.08
C ALA A 238 1.84 -5.65 14.36
N TRP A 239 0.72 -5.45 13.66
CA TRP A 239 0.51 -4.28 12.78
C TRP A 239 -0.74 -3.49 13.13
N ASN A 240 -0.60 -2.16 13.11
CA ASN A 240 -1.75 -1.27 13.09
C ASN A 240 -2.44 -1.36 11.73
N ASP A 241 -3.74 -1.63 11.72
CA ASP A 241 -4.54 -1.78 10.51
C ASP A 241 -5.48 -0.57 10.33
N PRO A 242 -5.11 0.40 9.47
CA PRO A 242 -5.98 1.51 9.06
C PRO A 242 -7.06 1.10 8.05
N ASP A 243 -7.43 -0.18 7.99
CA ASP A 243 -8.42 -0.76 7.08
C ASP A 243 -7.92 -0.98 5.64
N MET A 244 -8.76 -1.65 4.85
CA MET A 244 -8.47 -2.08 3.47
C MET A 244 -8.22 -0.91 2.51
N LEU A 245 -7.64 -1.20 1.35
CA LEU A 245 -7.34 -0.21 0.32
C LEU A 245 -8.55 0.07 -0.57
N GLU A 246 -8.86 1.35 -0.77
CA GLU A 246 -9.82 1.86 -1.76
C GLU A 246 -9.17 2.18 -3.12
N VAL A 247 -7.91 1.76 -3.30
CA VAL A 247 -7.17 1.99 -4.55
C VAL A 247 -7.89 1.36 -5.73
N GLY A 248 -8.30 2.20 -6.69
CA GLY A 248 -9.04 1.80 -7.87
C GLY A 248 -10.55 1.61 -7.67
N ASP A 249 -11.11 2.06 -6.54
CA ASP A 249 -12.55 1.96 -6.22
C ASP A 249 -13.30 3.30 -6.37
N GLY A 250 -12.72 4.28 -7.09
CA GLY A 250 -13.43 5.48 -7.54
C GLY A 250 -12.72 6.82 -7.29
N MET A 251 -11.64 6.84 -6.51
CA MET A 251 -10.78 8.02 -6.37
C MET A 251 -9.94 8.26 -7.63
N ASP A 252 -9.39 9.46 -7.78
CA ASP A 252 -8.44 9.74 -8.87
C ASP A 252 -7.10 9.03 -8.63
N PHE A 253 -6.28 8.98 -9.69
CA PHE A 253 -5.03 8.23 -9.66
C PHE A 253 -3.98 8.80 -8.69
N GLN A 254 -3.97 10.11 -8.43
CA GLN A 254 -3.01 10.69 -7.48
C GLN A 254 -3.45 10.44 -6.04
N GLU A 255 -4.75 10.54 -5.75
CA GLU A 255 -5.33 10.16 -4.47
C GLU A 255 -5.10 8.66 -4.18
N ASP A 256 -5.29 7.79 -5.17
CA ASP A 256 -4.96 6.35 -5.10
C ASP A 256 -3.47 6.13 -4.75
N ARG A 257 -2.56 6.86 -5.41
CA ARG A 257 -1.11 6.76 -5.14
C ARG A 257 -0.76 7.30 -3.77
N ALA A 258 -1.39 8.37 -3.32
CA ALA A 258 -1.18 8.94 -2.00
C ALA A 258 -1.68 7.98 -0.92
N HIS A 259 -2.89 7.44 -1.05
CA HIS A 259 -3.45 6.42 -0.19
C HIS A 259 -2.51 5.20 -0.08
N PHE A 260 -2.08 4.65 -1.22
CA PHE A 260 -1.14 3.52 -1.24
C PHE A 260 0.20 3.85 -0.56
N THR A 261 0.74 5.04 -0.81
CA THR A 261 2.01 5.52 -0.22
C THR A 261 1.90 5.68 1.29
N LEU A 262 0.80 6.25 1.79
CA LEU A 262 0.57 6.46 3.21
C LEU A 262 0.44 5.11 3.94
N TRP A 263 -0.31 4.15 3.38
CA TRP A 263 -0.42 2.80 3.95
C TRP A 263 0.95 2.11 3.99
N ALA A 264 1.69 2.15 2.88
CA ALA A 264 3.02 1.56 2.81
C ALA A 264 4.01 2.21 3.80
N ALA A 265 3.99 3.54 3.94
CA ALA A 265 4.80 4.24 4.92
C ALA A 265 4.41 3.82 6.35
N MET A 266 3.11 3.65 6.60
CA MET A 266 2.62 3.23 7.90
C MET A 266 2.88 1.75 8.25
N ALA A 267 3.44 0.96 7.33
CA ALA A 267 3.55 -0.50 7.48
C ALA A 267 2.16 -1.14 7.74
N ALA A 268 1.16 -0.67 7.01
CA ALA A 268 -0.22 -1.15 7.09
C ALA A 268 -0.40 -2.39 6.20
N PRO A 269 -1.39 -3.25 6.48
CA PRO A 269 -1.77 -4.30 5.54
C PRO A 269 -2.15 -3.70 4.17
N LEU A 270 -1.63 -4.25 3.08
CA LEU A 270 -2.00 -3.85 1.71
C LEU A 270 -3.02 -4.83 1.16
N ILE A 271 -4.25 -4.73 1.65
CA ILE A 271 -5.39 -5.57 1.25
C ILE A 271 -6.26 -4.78 0.27
N ALA A 272 -6.22 -5.13 -1.01
CA ALA A 272 -7.03 -4.50 -2.05
C ALA A 272 -8.53 -4.74 -1.82
N GLY A 273 -9.36 -3.69 -1.96
CA GLY A 273 -10.82 -3.78 -1.90
C GLY A 273 -11.52 -3.80 -3.26
N ALA A 274 -10.88 -3.26 -4.31
CA ALA A 274 -11.48 -3.03 -5.62
C ALA A 274 -11.89 -4.32 -6.40
N ASP A 275 -12.83 -4.19 -7.34
CA ASP A 275 -13.08 -5.22 -8.37
C ASP A 275 -11.95 -5.24 -9.39
N LEU A 276 -10.97 -6.12 -9.15
CA LEU A 276 -9.80 -6.28 -10.02
C LEU A 276 -10.17 -6.63 -11.47
N ARG A 277 -11.32 -7.26 -11.72
CA ARG A 277 -11.75 -7.68 -13.08
C ARG A 277 -12.05 -6.50 -14.00
N SER A 278 -12.38 -5.35 -13.40
CA SER A 278 -12.61 -4.07 -14.09
C SER A 278 -11.53 -3.03 -13.76
N ALA A 279 -10.52 -3.38 -12.97
CA ALA A 279 -9.46 -2.46 -12.59
C ALA A 279 -8.68 -1.98 -13.82
N SER A 280 -8.37 -0.69 -13.81
CA SER A 280 -7.59 -0.07 -14.87
C SER A 280 -6.12 -0.49 -14.77
N VAL A 281 -5.37 -0.30 -15.86
CA VAL A 281 -3.91 -0.49 -15.81
C VAL A 281 -3.25 0.50 -14.84
N ALA A 282 -3.82 1.70 -14.68
CA ALA A 282 -3.37 2.66 -13.68
C ALA A 282 -3.45 2.08 -12.26
N THR A 283 -4.59 1.48 -11.92
CA THR A 283 -4.82 0.78 -10.66
C THR A 283 -3.78 -0.34 -10.46
N PHE A 284 -3.56 -1.19 -11.46
CA PHE A 284 -2.52 -2.22 -11.38
C PHE A 284 -1.12 -1.62 -11.27
N SER A 285 -0.83 -0.48 -11.89
CA SER A 285 0.49 0.17 -11.77
C SER A 285 0.78 0.62 -10.33
N THR A 286 -0.25 1.03 -9.58
CA THR A 286 -0.17 1.34 -8.15
C THR A 286 0.11 0.06 -7.35
N TYR A 287 -0.72 -0.97 -7.51
CA TYR A 287 -0.54 -2.28 -6.84
C TYR A 287 0.74 -3.01 -7.23
N LEU A 288 1.38 -2.69 -8.35
CA LEU A 288 2.61 -3.32 -8.81
C LEU A 288 3.84 -2.42 -8.62
N ASN A 289 3.75 -1.33 -7.86
CA ASN A 289 4.94 -0.52 -7.56
C ASN A 289 5.82 -1.20 -6.50
N GLY A 290 6.86 -1.91 -6.97
CA GLY A 290 7.74 -2.70 -6.13
C GLY A 290 8.58 -1.88 -5.14
N ASP A 291 8.86 -0.61 -5.46
CA ASP A 291 9.67 0.23 -4.58
C ASP A 291 8.85 0.74 -3.39
N VAL A 292 7.58 1.09 -3.60
CA VAL A 292 6.67 1.48 -2.51
C VAL A 292 6.28 0.26 -1.67
N ILE A 293 6.04 -0.89 -2.30
CA ILE A 293 5.85 -2.16 -1.59
C ILE A 293 7.08 -2.52 -0.75
N ALA A 294 8.30 -2.29 -1.25
CA ALA A 294 9.51 -2.55 -0.48
C ALA A 294 9.65 -1.63 0.74
N VAL A 295 9.07 -0.41 0.70
CA VAL A 295 8.94 0.42 1.90
C VAL A 295 8.00 -0.24 2.89
N ASP A 296 6.81 -0.66 2.46
CA ASP A 296 5.82 -1.35 3.30
C ASP A 296 6.38 -2.61 3.97
N GLN A 297 6.92 -3.49 3.14
CA GLN A 297 7.42 -4.82 3.48
C GLN A 297 8.87 -4.81 4.00
N ASP A 298 9.40 -3.65 4.43
CA ASP A 298 10.76 -3.58 4.96
C ASP A 298 10.90 -4.47 6.22
N PRO A 299 11.89 -5.39 6.28
CA PRO A 299 11.98 -6.35 7.39
C PRO A 299 12.35 -5.75 8.74
N LEU A 300 12.75 -4.47 8.82
CA LEU A 300 12.87 -3.77 10.11
C LEU A 300 11.51 -3.67 10.80
N GLY A 301 10.42 -3.69 10.01
CA GLY A 301 9.05 -3.72 10.48
C GLY A 301 8.66 -2.52 11.31
N LYS A 302 9.16 -1.33 10.95
CA LYS A 302 8.85 -0.07 11.63
C LYS A 302 7.83 0.70 10.83
N GLN A 303 6.73 1.10 11.44
CA GLN A 303 5.84 2.13 10.89
C GLN A 303 6.59 3.47 10.81
N ALA A 304 6.31 4.27 9.76
CA ALA A 304 6.85 5.62 9.65
C ALA A 304 6.36 6.52 10.79
N THR A 305 7.21 7.42 11.25
CA THR A 305 6.85 8.43 12.26
C THR A 305 6.56 9.75 11.57
N ARG A 306 5.50 10.46 11.99
CA ARG A 306 5.25 11.84 11.56
C ARG A 306 6.21 12.80 12.26
N ILE A 307 7.17 13.33 11.50
CA ILE A 307 8.24 14.19 12.03
C ILE A 307 7.91 15.69 11.90
N SER A 308 6.95 16.04 11.05
CA SER A 308 6.39 17.39 10.94
C SER A 308 4.92 17.31 10.56
N SER A 309 4.13 18.25 11.07
CA SER A 309 2.72 18.45 10.71
C SER A 309 2.37 19.93 10.90
N SER A 310 2.06 20.63 9.81
CA SER A 310 1.68 22.04 9.88
C SER A 310 0.87 22.46 8.66
N GLY A 311 -0.33 22.98 8.88
CA GLY A 311 -1.17 23.53 7.79
C GLY A 311 -1.55 22.51 6.71
N GLY A 312 -1.86 21.27 7.11
CA GLY A 312 -2.16 20.17 6.18
C GLY A 312 -0.94 19.68 5.38
N LEU A 313 0.27 19.97 5.86
CA LEU A 313 1.52 19.48 5.29
C LEU A 313 2.23 18.60 6.31
N ASP A 314 2.33 17.32 5.98
CA ASP A 314 2.89 16.30 6.83
C ASP A 314 4.19 15.76 6.22
N VAL A 315 5.15 15.43 7.09
CA VAL A 315 6.36 14.70 6.69
C VAL A 315 6.47 13.44 7.52
N LEU A 316 6.55 12.29 6.85
CA LEU A 316 6.80 10.99 7.46
C LEU A 316 8.22 10.52 7.18
N ALA A 317 8.86 9.91 8.18
CA ALA A 317 10.14 9.23 8.01
C ALA A 317 10.05 7.79 8.52
N LYS A 318 10.48 6.84 7.69
CA LYS A 318 10.56 5.41 8.00
C LYS A 318 12.03 4.97 7.90
N PRO A 319 12.70 4.59 9.00
CA PRO A 319 14.00 3.94 8.88
C PRO A 319 13.81 2.59 8.19
N LEU A 320 14.73 2.24 7.30
CA LEU A 320 14.73 0.96 6.58
C LEU A 320 15.85 0.07 7.10
N GLN A 321 15.70 -1.26 7.00
CA GLN A 321 16.63 -2.24 7.57
C GLN A 321 18.08 -2.02 7.11
N ASN A 322 18.26 -1.57 5.88
CA ASN A 322 19.58 -1.39 5.27
C ASN A 322 20.27 -0.06 5.66
N GLY A 323 19.67 0.75 6.54
CA GLY A 323 20.20 2.04 6.99
C GLY A 323 19.80 3.24 6.11
N ASP A 324 18.99 3.02 5.06
CA ASP A 324 18.33 4.10 4.33
C ASP A 324 17.10 4.61 5.13
N ALA A 325 16.46 5.67 4.65
CA ALA A 325 15.14 6.08 5.12
C ALA A 325 14.17 6.27 3.94
N ALA A 326 12.91 5.88 4.11
CA ALA A 326 11.83 6.38 3.27
C ALA A 326 11.29 7.68 3.86
N VAL A 327 11.17 8.72 3.04
CA VAL A 327 10.66 10.04 3.44
C VAL A 327 9.46 10.37 2.57
N VAL A 328 8.29 10.52 3.19
CA VAL A 328 7.05 10.93 2.53
C VAL A 328 6.80 12.40 2.81
N LEU A 329 6.62 13.17 1.76
CA LEU A 329 6.18 14.56 1.77
C LEU A 329 4.71 14.56 1.37
N PHE A 330 3.81 14.86 2.30
CA PHE A 330 2.36 14.74 2.11
C PHE A 330 1.70 16.12 2.12
N ASN A 331 0.79 16.34 1.17
CA ASN A 331 -0.01 17.55 1.06
C ASN A 331 -1.51 17.22 1.06
N GLU A 332 -2.16 17.52 2.17
CA GLU A 332 -3.61 17.35 2.37
C GLU A 332 -4.41 18.47 1.69
N ASN A 333 -3.76 19.54 1.24
CA ASN A 333 -4.44 20.72 0.72
C ASN A 333 -4.93 20.54 -0.72
N SER A 334 -5.90 21.36 -1.12
CA SER A 334 -6.47 21.41 -2.48
C SER A 334 -5.62 22.17 -3.51
N THR A 335 -4.39 22.54 -3.17
CA THR A 335 -3.45 23.19 -4.10
C THR A 335 -2.04 22.66 -3.90
N THR A 336 -1.22 22.68 -4.94
CA THR A 336 0.19 22.30 -4.86
C THR A 336 0.93 23.12 -3.81
N LYS A 337 1.67 22.44 -2.93
CA LYS A 337 2.52 23.06 -1.89
C LYS A 337 3.94 22.53 -1.96
N THR A 338 4.91 23.36 -1.61
CA THR A 338 6.27 22.87 -1.37
C THR A 338 6.35 22.31 0.05
N VAL A 339 6.70 21.04 0.16
CA VAL A 339 6.91 20.36 1.44
C VAL A 339 8.38 20.00 1.54
N SER A 340 8.98 20.19 2.71
CA SER A 340 10.41 19.95 2.88
C SER A 340 10.78 19.47 4.29
N THR A 341 11.91 18.79 4.37
CA THR A 341 12.57 18.37 5.60
C THR A 341 14.08 18.30 5.38
N THR A 342 14.81 17.83 6.38
CA THR A 342 16.24 17.54 6.28
C THR A 342 16.52 16.07 6.50
N ALA A 343 17.61 15.56 5.92
CA ALA A 343 18.09 14.20 6.15
C ALA A 343 18.33 13.92 7.65
N ALA A 344 18.82 14.92 8.40
CA ALA A 344 19.00 14.82 9.84
C ALA A 344 17.65 14.66 10.58
N ALA A 345 16.63 15.45 10.23
CA ALA A 345 15.30 15.32 10.82
C ALA A 345 14.61 14.00 10.45
N ALA A 346 14.91 13.46 9.25
CA ALA A 346 14.49 12.13 8.83
C ALA A 346 15.29 10.97 9.46
N GLY A 347 16.24 11.26 10.35
CA GLY A 347 16.99 10.26 11.11
C GLY A 347 18.19 9.65 10.39
N LEU A 348 18.63 10.21 9.25
CA LEU A 348 19.83 9.74 8.57
C LEU A 348 21.11 10.20 9.27
N PRO A 349 22.20 9.42 9.21
CA PRO A 349 23.50 9.84 9.72
C PRO A 349 24.06 11.02 8.92
N ALA A 350 24.88 11.85 9.59
CA ALA A 350 25.55 12.96 8.94
C ALA A 350 26.44 12.49 7.78
N ALA A 351 26.25 13.10 6.61
CA ALA A 351 26.97 12.83 5.38
C ALA A 351 27.16 14.13 4.57
N SER A 352 28.16 14.15 3.69
CA SER A 352 28.40 15.28 2.77
C SER A 352 27.41 15.32 1.61
N SER A 353 26.78 14.19 1.29
CA SER A 353 25.75 14.07 0.25
C SER A 353 24.78 12.93 0.52
N TYR A 354 23.58 13.06 -0.02
CA TYR A 354 22.51 12.07 0.05
C TYR A 354 21.95 11.85 -1.35
N ARG A 355 21.70 10.58 -1.71
CA ARG A 355 20.96 10.23 -2.92
C ARG A 355 19.49 10.08 -2.58
N LEU A 356 18.63 10.72 -3.37
CA LEU A 356 17.18 10.63 -3.27
C LEU A 356 16.68 9.86 -4.48
N THR A 357 15.92 8.80 -4.25
CA THR A 357 15.22 8.05 -5.31
C THR A 357 13.74 8.26 -5.14
N ASN A 358 13.07 8.92 -6.09
CA ASN A 358 11.62 9.04 -6.07
C ASN A 358 10.99 7.67 -6.34
N LEU A 359 10.13 7.17 -5.46
CA LEU A 359 9.65 5.79 -5.57
C LEU A 359 8.51 5.61 -6.57
N TRP A 360 8.01 6.69 -7.16
CA TRP A 360 7.03 6.63 -8.24
C TRP A 360 7.67 6.93 -9.59
N SER A 361 8.27 8.11 -9.76
CA SER A 361 8.90 8.52 -11.03
C SER A 361 10.22 7.79 -11.31
N LYS A 362 10.80 7.17 -10.27
CA LYS A 362 12.13 6.52 -10.27
C LYS A 362 13.28 7.49 -10.51
N GLU A 363 13.01 8.80 -10.44
CA GLU A 363 14.01 9.83 -10.60
C GLU A 363 15.06 9.73 -9.49
N LEU A 364 16.33 9.84 -9.89
CA LEU A 364 17.49 9.85 -9.01
C LEU A 364 18.08 11.26 -8.96
N THR A 365 18.15 11.83 -7.76
CA THR A 365 18.76 13.14 -7.50
C THR A 365 19.74 13.05 -6.33
N THR A 366 20.54 14.10 -6.15
CA THR A 366 21.48 14.24 -5.02
C THR A 366 21.19 15.54 -4.27
N SER A 367 21.35 15.52 -2.94
CA SER A 367 21.21 16.67 -2.06
C SER A 367 22.35 16.72 -1.03
N THR A 368 22.67 17.91 -0.50
CA THR A 368 23.58 18.09 0.64
C THR A 368 22.88 17.94 1.99
N GLY A 369 21.56 17.71 2.01
CA GLY A 369 20.80 17.42 3.23
C GLY A 369 19.35 17.86 3.21
N THR A 370 18.95 18.76 2.32
CA THR A 370 17.55 19.17 2.15
C THR A 370 16.79 18.15 1.30
N ILE A 371 15.62 17.74 1.76
CA ILE A 371 14.69 16.89 1.00
C ILE A 371 13.43 17.73 0.79
N SER A 372 13.09 18.02 -0.47
CA SER A 372 11.99 18.94 -0.80
C SER A 372 11.36 18.56 -2.13
N ALA A 373 10.07 18.80 -2.27
CA ALA A 373 9.35 18.68 -3.53
C ALA A 373 8.16 19.64 -3.57
N ALA A 374 7.75 20.03 -4.78
CA ALA A 374 6.38 20.50 -5.00
C ALA A 374 5.46 19.28 -5.01
N VAL A 375 4.53 19.23 -4.08
CA VAL A 375 3.58 18.12 -3.91
C VAL A 375 2.21 18.61 -4.37
N PRO A 376 1.58 17.97 -5.38
CA PRO A 376 0.24 18.31 -5.85
C PRO A 376 -0.81 18.27 -4.74
N SER A 377 -2.02 18.73 -5.04
CA SER A 377 -3.14 18.60 -4.11
C SER A 377 -3.43 17.13 -3.82
N HIS A 378 -3.76 16.82 -2.56
CA HIS A 378 -4.13 15.46 -2.12
C HIS A 378 -3.14 14.37 -2.54
N SER A 379 -1.85 14.73 -2.60
CA SER A 379 -0.81 13.88 -3.18
C SER A 379 0.37 13.71 -2.23
N THR A 380 1.24 12.76 -2.58
CA THR A 380 2.49 12.49 -1.87
C THR A 380 3.67 12.49 -2.84
N VAL A 381 4.83 12.92 -2.36
CA VAL A 381 6.12 12.58 -2.95
C VAL A 381 6.87 11.72 -1.95
N VAL A 382 7.28 10.52 -2.36
CA VAL A 382 8.04 9.60 -1.51
C VAL A 382 9.43 9.36 -2.09
N TYR A 383 10.44 9.54 -1.24
CA TYR A 383 11.83 9.27 -1.56
C TYR A 383 12.38 8.12 -0.71
N ARG A 384 13.18 7.25 -1.32
CA ARG A 384 14.22 6.51 -0.57
C ARG A 384 15.49 7.35 -0.56
N VAL A 385 15.98 7.62 0.64
CA VAL A 385 17.13 8.48 0.90
C VAL A 385 18.29 7.65 1.43
N LYS A 386 19.46 7.80 0.81
CA LYS A 386 20.68 7.06 1.18
C LYS A 386 21.86 8.01 1.43
N ALA A 387 22.49 7.89 2.60
CA ALA A 387 23.68 8.67 2.97
C ALA A 387 24.93 8.27 2.19
N ASN A 388 25.83 9.23 1.93
CA ASN A 388 27.13 9.04 1.28
C ASN A 388 27.05 8.32 -0.08
N SER A 389 26.06 8.68 -0.89
CA SER A 389 25.96 8.18 -2.27
C SER A 389 25.71 9.32 -3.24
N SER A 390 26.38 9.26 -4.40
CA SER A 390 26.17 10.13 -5.55
C SER A 390 25.39 9.39 -6.62
N GLY A 391 24.46 10.08 -7.28
CA GLY A 391 23.73 9.53 -8.43
C GLY A 391 22.77 10.56 -9.01
N THR A 392 22.66 10.58 -10.32
CA THR A 392 21.63 11.33 -11.05
C THR A 392 21.14 10.51 -12.23
N SER A 393 19.84 10.57 -12.52
CA SER A 393 19.31 10.05 -13.78
C SER A 393 19.70 10.92 -14.98
N ILE A 394 20.14 12.17 -14.74
CA ILE A 394 20.63 13.05 -15.80
C ILE A 394 21.87 12.44 -16.45
N GLY A 395 21.86 12.35 -17.78
CA GLY A 395 22.94 11.76 -18.57
C GLY A 395 22.94 10.23 -18.61
N THR A 396 22.00 9.58 -17.93
CA THR A 396 21.80 8.12 -18.01
C THR A 396 20.61 7.81 -18.92
N ALA A 397 20.75 6.79 -19.76
CA ALA A 397 19.68 6.36 -20.66
C ALA A 397 18.78 5.33 -19.97
N HIS A 398 17.46 5.53 -20.07
CA HIS A 398 16.43 4.70 -19.45
C HIS A 398 15.27 4.46 -20.44
N PRO A 399 14.63 3.28 -20.42
CA PRO A 399 13.26 3.18 -20.88
C PRO A 399 12.35 4.04 -20.02
N ILE A 400 11.41 4.74 -20.65
CA ILE A 400 10.41 5.56 -19.94
C ILE A 400 9.06 4.89 -20.16
N GLN A 401 8.52 4.27 -19.12
CA GLN A 401 7.28 3.51 -19.22
C GLN A 401 6.09 4.35 -18.73
N GLY A 402 5.00 4.36 -19.47
CA GLY A 402 3.73 4.97 -19.06
C GLY A 402 3.03 4.16 -17.98
N ALA A 403 2.49 4.83 -16.96
CA ALA A 403 1.78 4.19 -15.86
C ALA A 403 0.48 3.50 -16.34
N ALA A 404 -0.29 4.17 -17.21
CA ALA A 404 -1.54 3.62 -17.76
C ALA A 404 -1.35 2.55 -18.85
N SER A 405 -0.23 2.52 -19.57
CA SER A 405 -0.07 1.59 -20.69
C SER A 405 0.86 0.43 -20.38
N SER A 406 1.70 0.57 -19.35
CA SER A 406 2.87 -0.29 -19.13
C SER A 406 3.77 -0.42 -20.38
N ARG A 407 3.72 0.56 -21.28
CA ARG A 407 4.49 0.62 -22.53
C ARG A 407 5.49 1.76 -22.48
N CYS A 408 6.54 1.64 -23.26
CA CYS A 408 7.64 2.58 -23.30
C CYS A 408 7.39 3.69 -24.33
N ILE A 409 7.85 4.91 -24.02
CA ILE A 409 7.99 5.98 -25.00
C ILE A 409 8.94 5.48 -26.10
N ASP A 410 8.49 5.50 -27.35
CA ASP A 410 9.16 4.89 -28.50
C ASP A 410 9.23 5.90 -29.67
N ILE A 411 10.38 5.97 -30.32
CA ILE A 411 10.50 6.63 -31.63
C ILE A 411 10.09 5.62 -32.70
N ASN A 412 8.98 5.89 -33.42
CA ASN A 412 8.45 4.98 -34.43
C ASN A 412 9.48 4.73 -35.55
N GLY A 413 10.11 3.55 -35.49
CA GLY A 413 11.19 3.14 -36.36
C GLY A 413 12.58 3.38 -35.78
N THR A 414 13.56 2.56 -36.19
CA THR A 414 14.89 2.57 -35.58
C THR A 414 15.90 3.46 -36.31
N ALA A 415 15.55 4.01 -37.46
CA ALA A 415 16.43 4.89 -38.22
C ALA A 415 16.54 6.27 -37.53
N PRO A 416 17.76 6.83 -37.35
CA PRO A 416 17.97 8.12 -36.70
C PRO A 416 17.65 9.28 -37.65
N THR A 417 16.48 9.27 -38.27
CA THR A 417 16.00 10.32 -39.18
C THR A 417 14.98 11.20 -38.46
N PRO A 418 15.10 12.55 -38.53
CA PRO A 418 14.11 13.45 -37.94
C PRO A 418 12.71 13.30 -38.56
N GLY A 419 11.68 13.48 -37.74
CA GLY A 419 10.28 13.52 -38.18
C GLY A 419 9.36 12.36 -37.79
N PRO A 420 9.84 11.15 -37.42
CA PRO A 420 8.96 10.11 -36.90
C PRO A 420 8.17 10.58 -35.69
N GLN A 421 6.94 10.08 -35.58
CA GLN A 421 6.16 10.24 -34.37
C GLN A 421 6.86 9.57 -33.19
N VAL A 422 6.63 10.13 -32.00
CA VAL A 422 6.91 9.44 -30.76
C VAL A 422 5.61 8.85 -30.24
N ASP A 423 5.56 7.54 -30.04
CA ASP A 423 4.39 6.79 -29.61
C ASP A 423 4.69 5.94 -28.36
N ILE A 424 3.69 5.19 -27.90
CA ILE A 424 3.91 4.10 -26.93
C ILE A 424 4.06 2.76 -27.65
N TRP A 425 5.02 1.96 -27.19
CA TRP A 425 5.24 0.61 -27.69
C TRP A 425 5.64 -0.36 -26.57
N ASP A 426 5.43 -1.65 -26.77
CA ASP A 426 5.92 -2.67 -25.82
C ASP A 426 7.42 -2.48 -25.57
N CYS A 427 7.81 -2.49 -24.30
CA CYS A 427 9.18 -2.21 -23.91
C CYS A 427 10.12 -3.35 -24.36
N ASP A 428 11.05 -3.05 -25.28
CA ASP A 428 11.97 -4.02 -25.88
C ASP A 428 13.46 -3.72 -25.62
N GLY A 429 13.76 -2.54 -25.05
CA GLY A 429 15.12 -2.11 -24.73
C GLY A 429 15.91 -1.59 -25.95
N GLY A 430 15.24 -1.34 -27.07
CA GLY A 430 15.83 -0.77 -28.27
C GLY A 430 16.37 0.66 -28.05
N ALA A 431 17.31 1.08 -28.92
CA ALA A 431 17.89 2.42 -28.86
C ALA A 431 16.87 3.55 -29.10
N ASN A 432 15.75 3.25 -29.76
CA ASN A 432 14.58 4.11 -29.96
C ASN A 432 13.70 4.25 -28.70
N GLN A 433 13.91 3.42 -27.67
CA GLN A 433 13.27 3.51 -26.36
C GLN A 433 14.24 3.92 -25.24
N SER A 434 15.52 4.10 -25.55
CA SER A 434 16.56 4.43 -24.56
C SER A 434 16.73 5.95 -24.46
N TRP A 435 15.97 6.57 -23.55
CA TRP A 435 15.88 8.01 -23.41
C TRP A 435 16.80 8.56 -22.32
N THR A 436 17.50 9.64 -22.63
CA THR A 436 18.41 10.34 -21.71
C THR A 436 17.89 11.74 -21.43
N PHE A 437 17.57 12.02 -20.16
CA PHE A 437 17.38 13.41 -19.70
C PHE A 437 18.74 14.09 -19.62
N THR A 438 18.90 15.23 -20.27
CA THR A 438 20.15 16.00 -20.25
C THR A 438 20.08 17.17 -19.27
N SER A 439 21.23 17.67 -18.83
CA SER A 439 21.31 18.88 -17.99
C SER A 439 20.78 20.13 -18.71
N ALA A 440 20.65 20.09 -20.03
CA ALA A 440 20.06 21.14 -20.85
C ALA A 440 18.52 21.06 -20.93
N GLY A 441 17.89 20.12 -20.20
CA GLY A 441 16.44 19.89 -20.20
C GLY A 441 15.94 19.11 -21.41
N GLU A 442 16.80 18.54 -22.26
CA GLU A 442 16.35 17.76 -23.42
C GLU A 442 16.18 16.29 -23.05
N LEU A 443 15.20 15.65 -23.67
CA LEU A 443 14.98 14.21 -23.61
C LEU A 443 15.44 13.58 -24.94
N ARG A 444 16.56 12.85 -24.91
CA ARG A 444 17.24 12.37 -26.12
C ARG A 444 17.18 10.85 -26.28
N ALA A 445 16.85 10.36 -27.46
CA ALA A 445 16.96 8.95 -27.83
C ALA A 445 17.38 8.81 -29.29
N ASN A 446 18.13 7.76 -29.62
CA ASN A 446 18.58 7.47 -30.98
C ASN A 446 19.24 8.67 -31.72
N GLY A 447 19.97 9.53 -31.00
CA GLY A 447 20.61 10.73 -31.55
C GLY A 447 19.66 11.91 -31.86
N LEU A 448 18.38 11.78 -31.52
CA LEU A 448 17.34 12.80 -31.69
C LEU A 448 16.86 13.32 -30.33
N CYS A 449 16.08 14.40 -30.35
CA CYS A 449 15.41 14.98 -29.21
C CYS A 449 13.89 14.77 -29.34
N LEU A 450 13.22 14.52 -28.21
CA LEU A 450 11.77 14.70 -28.13
C LEU A 450 11.46 16.15 -28.45
N ASP A 451 10.46 16.38 -29.31
CA ASP A 451 10.15 17.69 -29.85
C ASP A 451 8.63 17.86 -29.94
N ALA A 452 8.12 18.96 -29.38
CA ALA A 452 6.75 19.40 -29.60
C ALA A 452 6.61 19.99 -31.02
N SER A 453 5.96 19.21 -31.89
CA SER A 453 5.91 19.45 -33.34
C SER A 453 5.43 20.86 -33.68
N GLY A 454 6.10 21.48 -34.66
CA GLY A 454 5.77 22.83 -35.12
C GLY A 454 6.20 23.95 -34.17
N GLY A 455 6.88 23.63 -33.06
CA GLY A 455 7.36 24.62 -32.10
C GLY A 455 6.24 25.27 -31.28
N THR A 456 5.06 24.64 -31.22
CA THR A 456 3.90 25.12 -30.46
C THR A 456 3.81 24.46 -29.09
N SER A 457 3.25 25.15 -28.12
CA SER A 457 2.95 24.62 -26.78
C SER A 457 1.46 24.75 -26.48
N ALA A 458 0.65 24.00 -27.22
CA ALA A 458 -0.82 23.96 -27.07
C ALA A 458 -1.29 22.51 -26.87
N SER A 459 -2.37 22.31 -26.12
CA SER A 459 -2.98 20.99 -25.93
C SER A 459 -3.33 20.37 -27.29
N GLY A 460 -2.97 19.11 -27.49
CA GLY A 460 -3.07 18.40 -28.75
C GLY A 460 -1.83 18.46 -29.64
N THR A 461 -0.79 19.22 -29.24
CA THR A 461 0.47 19.28 -30.01
C THR A 461 1.13 17.91 -30.00
N LYS A 462 1.30 17.30 -31.18
CA LYS A 462 1.92 15.98 -31.29
C LYS A 462 3.42 16.01 -31.03
N LEU A 463 3.90 14.96 -30.38
CA LEU A 463 5.32 14.76 -30.12
C LEU A 463 5.96 13.94 -31.24
N ILE A 464 7.14 14.38 -31.65
CA ILE A 464 7.97 13.76 -32.69
C ILE A 464 9.42 13.68 -32.21
N ALA A 465 10.22 12.86 -32.89
CA ALA A 465 11.67 12.85 -32.72
C ALA A 465 12.31 13.76 -33.76
N TRP A 466 13.10 14.74 -33.32
CA TRP A 466 13.69 15.73 -34.21
C TRP A 466 15.18 15.97 -33.93
N THR A 467 15.87 16.61 -34.87
CA THR A 467 17.25 17.05 -34.65
C THR A 467 17.30 17.96 -33.41
N CYS A 468 18.20 17.66 -32.48
CA CYS A 468 18.41 18.48 -31.30
C CYS A 468 18.92 19.88 -31.71
N HIS A 469 18.14 20.92 -31.42
CA HIS A 469 18.45 22.32 -31.77
C HIS A 469 18.44 23.26 -30.56
N GLY A 470 18.07 22.75 -29.38
CA GLY A 470 18.12 23.51 -28.12
C GLY A 470 16.96 24.48 -27.92
N GLY A 471 15.98 24.51 -28.83
CA GLY A 471 14.77 25.31 -28.72
C GLY A 471 13.89 24.92 -27.52
N ALA A 472 13.02 25.84 -27.10
CA ALA A 472 12.16 25.67 -25.92
C ALA A 472 11.17 24.50 -26.05
N ASN A 473 10.75 24.17 -27.28
CA ASN A 473 9.89 23.02 -27.61
C ASN A 473 10.59 21.66 -27.47
N GLN A 474 11.89 21.62 -27.17
CA GLN A 474 12.66 20.41 -26.85
C GLN A 474 13.05 20.32 -25.36
N LYS A 475 12.42 21.15 -24.50
CA LYS A 475 12.76 21.23 -23.07
C LYS A 475 11.67 20.57 -22.21
N PHE A 476 12.00 19.41 -21.66
CA PHE A 476 11.13 18.56 -20.87
C PHE A 476 11.70 18.34 -19.47
N LYS A 477 10.83 18.22 -18.48
CA LYS A 477 11.19 17.96 -17.10
C LYS A 477 10.37 16.81 -16.55
N LEU A 478 11.04 15.77 -16.06
CA LEU A 478 10.39 14.77 -15.23
C LEU A 478 10.08 15.42 -13.88
N GLU A 479 8.81 15.45 -13.52
CA GLU A 479 8.32 16.02 -12.28
C GLU A 479 8.30 14.97 -11.17
N ALA A 480 8.26 15.45 -9.92
CA ALA A 480 8.27 14.58 -8.75
C ALA A 480 6.99 13.73 -8.62
N ASP A 481 5.88 14.18 -9.22
CA ASP A 481 4.64 13.40 -9.30
C ASP A 481 4.70 12.28 -10.36
N GLY A 482 5.72 12.26 -11.22
CA GLY A 482 5.86 11.29 -12.31
C GLY A 482 5.42 11.83 -13.68
N SER A 483 4.82 13.02 -13.76
CA SER A 483 4.53 13.64 -15.05
C SER A 483 5.81 14.11 -15.75
N ILE A 484 5.76 14.24 -17.08
CA ILE A 484 6.83 14.90 -17.84
C ILE A 484 6.26 16.20 -18.39
N SER A 485 6.73 17.34 -17.88
CA SER A 485 6.20 18.67 -18.22
C SER A 485 7.00 19.36 -19.33
N GLN A 486 6.31 20.14 -20.15
CA GLN A 486 6.84 21.01 -21.21
C GLN A 486 5.97 22.27 -21.28
N ALA A 487 6.54 23.45 -21.00
CA ALA A 487 5.83 24.74 -21.07
C ALA A 487 4.46 24.79 -20.35
N GLY A 488 4.32 24.08 -19.22
CA GLY A 488 3.08 24.03 -18.43
C GLY A 488 2.04 23.01 -18.91
N LEU A 489 2.37 22.22 -19.94
CA LEU A 489 1.62 21.05 -20.40
C LEU A 489 2.38 19.77 -20.04
N CYS A 490 1.71 18.63 -20.11
CA CYS A 490 2.27 17.33 -19.79
C CYS A 490 2.31 16.43 -21.03
N VAL A 491 3.33 15.59 -21.11
CA VAL A 491 3.42 14.50 -22.10
C VAL A 491 2.31 13.49 -21.80
N ASP A 492 1.48 13.24 -22.79
CA ASP A 492 0.22 12.50 -22.69
C ASP A 492 0.13 11.44 -23.79
N VAL A 493 -0.34 10.23 -23.45
CA VAL A 493 -0.75 9.22 -24.44
C VAL A 493 -2.13 9.61 -25.00
N THR A 494 -2.22 9.95 -26.29
CA THR A 494 -3.50 10.37 -26.89
C THR A 494 -4.64 9.37 -26.66
N GLY A 495 -5.67 9.81 -25.91
CA GLY A 495 -6.82 8.97 -25.55
C GLY A 495 -6.49 7.83 -24.58
N GLY A 496 -5.34 7.92 -23.90
CA GLY A 496 -4.83 6.95 -22.92
C GLY A 496 -5.58 6.97 -21.59
N ASP A 497 -6.51 7.90 -21.41
CA ASP A 497 -7.54 7.85 -20.35
C ASP A 497 -8.43 6.59 -20.49
N LYS A 498 -8.42 5.94 -21.66
CA LYS A 498 -9.20 4.73 -21.96
C LYS A 498 -8.29 3.56 -22.34
N PRO A 499 -8.71 2.31 -22.06
CA PRO A 499 -7.96 1.12 -22.49
C PRO A 499 -7.62 1.11 -23.99
N ALA A 500 -8.51 1.64 -24.84
CA ALA A 500 -8.31 1.71 -26.28
C ALA A 500 -7.15 2.63 -26.73
N GLY A 501 -6.78 3.64 -25.93
CA GLY A 501 -5.60 4.48 -26.18
C GLY A 501 -4.30 3.92 -25.63
N ASN A 502 -4.35 2.83 -24.85
CA ASN A 502 -3.18 2.19 -24.25
C ASN A 502 -2.69 0.99 -25.08
N VAL A 503 -2.58 1.15 -26.39
CA VAL A 503 -2.10 0.12 -27.33
C VAL A 503 -0.90 0.61 -28.15
N ASN A 504 -0.10 -0.31 -28.70
CA ASN A 504 1.09 0.04 -29.49
C ASN A 504 0.78 1.00 -30.64
N GLY A 505 1.66 1.99 -30.85
CA GLY A 505 1.58 2.94 -31.96
C GLY A 505 0.71 4.17 -31.71
N VAL A 506 0.11 4.29 -30.51
CA VAL A 506 -0.61 5.51 -30.12
C VAL A 506 0.39 6.62 -29.86
N GLN A 507 0.31 7.67 -30.68
CA GLN A 507 1.20 8.83 -30.63
C GLN A 507 1.02 9.63 -29.35
N LEU A 508 2.14 10.16 -28.82
CA LEU A 508 2.13 11.08 -27.69
C LEU A 508 1.80 12.51 -28.12
N GLU A 509 1.22 13.26 -27.21
CA GLU A 509 0.95 14.69 -27.36
C GLU A 509 1.30 15.49 -26.11
N LEU A 510 1.29 16.81 -26.24
CA LEU A 510 1.19 17.70 -25.11
C LEU A 510 -0.28 17.91 -24.78
N TRP A 511 -0.64 17.79 -23.51
CA TRP A 511 -1.99 18.05 -23.03
C TRP A 511 -1.98 18.84 -21.72
N THR A 512 -3.14 19.39 -21.36
CA THR A 512 -3.28 20.06 -20.06
C THR A 512 -2.93 19.07 -18.96
N CYS A 513 -1.97 19.44 -18.10
CA CYS A 513 -1.57 18.58 -16.99
C CYS A 513 -2.78 18.27 -16.12
N ASN A 514 -2.99 16.99 -15.87
CA ASN A 514 -4.00 16.46 -14.98
C ASN A 514 -3.42 15.27 -14.20
N ASP A 515 -4.26 14.72 -13.33
CA ASP A 515 -3.86 13.67 -12.41
C ASP A 515 -4.02 12.27 -13.02
N ASP A 516 -4.35 12.15 -14.31
CA ASP A 516 -4.59 10.88 -14.96
C ASP A 516 -3.29 10.10 -15.23
N ALA A 517 -3.39 8.77 -15.22
CA ALA A 517 -2.22 7.89 -15.35
C ALA A 517 -1.59 7.87 -16.75
N ASN A 518 -2.28 8.34 -17.80
CA ASN A 518 -1.74 8.46 -19.15
C ASN A 518 -0.75 9.63 -19.29
N GLN A 519 -0.65 10.50 -18.29
CA GLN A 519 0.36 11.56 -18.20
C GLN A 519 1.48 11.24 -17.21
N ASN A 520 1.44 10.06 -16.58
CA ASN A 520 2.41 9.64 -15.57
C ASN A 520 3.40 8.63 -16.14
N TRP A 521 4.67 8.86 -15.85
CA TRP A 521 5.81 8.17 -16.43
C TRP A 521 6.80 7.75 -15.35
N GLN A 522 7.48 6.64 -15.61
CA GLN A 522 8.49 6.09 -14.71
C GLN A 522 9.73 5.69 -15.50
N LEU A 523 10.91 6.09 -15.00
CA LEU A 523 12.18 5.57 -15.51
C LEU A 523 12.28 4.09 -15.12
N ARG A 524 12.70 3.22 -16.05
CA ARG A 524 12.92 1.80 -15.78
C ARG A 524 14.39 1.42 -15.74
#